data_AF-A0A3N2HHE3-F1
#
_entry.id   AF-A0A3N2HHE3-F1
#
_cell.length_a   1.000
_cell.length_b   1.000
_cell.length_c   1.000
_cell.angle_alpha   90.00
_cell.angle_beta   90.00
_cell.angle_gamma   90.00
#
_symmetry.space_group_name_H-M   'P 1'
#
loop_
_entity.id
_entity.type
_entity.pdbx_description
1 polymer ?
#
loop_
_entity_poly.entity_id
_entity_poly.type
_entity_poly.pdbx_seq_one_letter_code
_entity_poly.pdbx_strand_id
1 'polypeptide(L)'
;MRGSGEVAAKILRRPIPTHPLAVPPSPGTFGVWQVRRDRAAPLGYVLSRPELGRIAYHCYAHGRDDAGGRPWLRREGSLNSAVAWMIQHEAELSALTGRLHPEPDEWPS
;
A
#
# COMPACT_ATOMS: atom_id res chain seq x y z
N MET A 1 1.90 -17.97 -28.26
CA MET A 1 1.84 -17.33 -26.93
C MET A 1 3.13 -16.54 -26.69
N ARG A 2 3.08 -15.21 -26.81
CA ARG A 2 4.17 -14.29 -26.43
C ARG A 2 3.53 -13.19 -25.60
N GLY A 3 3.89 -13.04 -24.34
CA GLY A 3 3.30 -11.97 -23.51
C GLY A 3 3.69 -11.97 -22.03
N SER A 4 4.08 -13.12 -21.47
CA SER A 4 4.36 -13.18 -20.02
C SER A 4 5.79 -12.72 -19.65
N GLY A 5 6.81 -13.10 -20.43
CA GLY A 5 8.21 -12.79 -20.11
C GLY A 5 8.63 -11.34 -20.31
N GLU A 6 8.06 -10.65 -21.30
CA GLU A 6 8.44 -9.27 -21.65
C GLU A 6 7.86 -8.23 -20.68
N VAL A 7 6.65 -8.47 -20.17
CA VAL A 7 6.00 -7.62 -19.17
C VAL A 7 6.72 -7.74 -17.83
N ALA A 8 7.10 -8.97 -17.41
CA ALA A 8 7.88 -9.20 -16.21
C ALA A 8 9.26 -8.51 -16.27
N ALA A 9 9.96 -8.64 -17.40
CA ALA A 9 11.27 -7.99 -17.62
C ALA A 9 11.18 -6.45 -17.63
N LYS A 10 10.08 -5.87 -18.13
CA LYS A 10 9.86 -4.43 -18.13
C LYS A 10 9.52 -3.88 -16.74
N ILE A 11 8.84 -4.66 -15.91
CA ILE A 11 8.57 -4.32 -14.50
C ILE A 11 9.88 -4.37 -13.69
N LEU A 12 10.73 -5.38 -13.89
CA LEU A 12 12.02 -5.54 -13.21
C LEU A 12 13.04 -4.43 -13.52
N ARG A 13 12.90 -3.71 -14.64
CA ARG A 13 13.83 -2.64 -15.06
C ARG A 13 13.45 -1.24 -14.60
N ARG A 14 12.25 -1.04 -14.03
CA ARG A 14 11.85 0.28 -13.53
C ARG A 14 12.37 0.48 -12.12
N PRO A 15 12.84 1.69 -11.76
CA PRO A 15 13.20 1.98 -10.38
C PRO A 15 11.98 1.70 -9.47
N ILE A 16 12.26 1.12 -8.31
CA ILE A 16 11.26 0.85 -7.28
C ILE A 16 10.61 2.20 -6.92
N PRO A 17 9.28 2.34 -7.04
CA PRO A 17 8.59 3.55 -6.62
C PRO A 17 8.85 3.79 -5.14
N THR A 18 9.26 5.02 -4.82
CA THR A 18 9.50 5.47 -3.45
C THR A 18 8.65 6.70 -3.17
N HIS A 19 8.26 6.89 -1.92
CA HIS A 19 7.61 8.10 -1.45
C HIS A 19 8.00 8.30 0.03
N PRO A 20 8.29 9.54 0.50
CA PRO A 20 8.77 9.78 1.87
C PRO A 20 7.86 9.22 2.98
N LEU A 21 6.55 9.17 2.71
CA LEU A 21 5.53 8.68 3.64
C LEU A 21 5.10 7.23 3.37
N ALA A 22 5.71 6.53 2.41
CA ALA A 22 5.42 5.13 2.10
C ALA A 22 6.63 4.27 2.44
N VAL A 23 6.57 3.63 3.61
CA VAL A 23 7.69 2.86 4.17
C VAL A 23 7.57 1.39 3.77
N PRO A 24 8.51 0.84 2.98
CA PRO A 24 8.51 -0.59 2.66
C PRO A 24 8.88 -1.43 3.88
N PRO A 25 8.62 -2.75 3.89
CA PRO A 25 8.96 -3.62 5.01
C PRO A 25 10.48 -3.83 5.17
N SER A 26 11.25 -3.62 4.09
CA SER A 26 12.70 -3.52 4.16
C SER A 26 13.21 -2.57 3.07
N PRO A 27 14.31 -1.84 3.27
CA PRO A 27 14.87 -0.95 2.26
C PRO A 27 15.07 -1.69 0.92
N GLY A 28 14.62 -1.08 -0.18
CA GLY A 28 14.77 -1.67 -1.52
C GLY A 28 13.78 -2.81 -1.84
N THR A 29 12.79 -3.09 -0.98
CA THR A 29 11.70 -4.02 -1.33
C THR A 29 10.58 -3.31 -2.08
N PHE A 30 9.92 -4.05 -2.97
CA PHE A 30 8.80 -3.60 -3.78
C PHE A 30 7.55 -4.42 -3.46
N GLY A 31 6.40 -3.78 -3.58
CA GLY A 31 5.11 -4.48 -3.63
C GLY A 31 4.18 -4.13 -2.49
N VAL A 32 4.71 -3.71 -1.35
CA VAL A 32 3.92 -3.27 -0.21
C VAL A 32 4.61 -2.13 0.54
N TRP A 33 3.82 -1.15 0.97
CA TRP A 33 4.27 -0.02 1.77
C TRP A 33 3.26 0.26 2.87
N GLN A 34 3.74 0.59 4.08
CA GLN A 34 2.91 1.22 5.10
C GLN A 34 2.95 2.73 4.90
N VAL A 35 1.79 3.36 4.82
CA VAL A 35 1.68 4.81 4.69
C VAL A 35 1.57 5.41 6.08
N ARG A 36 2.55 6.24 6.46
CA ARG A 36 2.63 6.81 7.80
C ARG A 36 3.41 8.12 7.84
N ARG A 37 2.98 9.04 8.71
CA ARG A 37 3.77 10.21 9.16
C ARG A 37 4.47 9.90 10.48
N ASP A 38 3.75 9.23 11.37
CA ASP A 38 4.22 8.72 12.65
C ASP A 38 4.12 7.19 12.64
N ARG A 39 5.13 6.51 13.18
CA ARG A 39 5.13 5.06 13.35
C ARG A 39 4.00 4.59 14.26
N ALA A 40 3.64 5.40 15.26
CA ALA A 40 2.58 5.05 16.22
C ALA A 40 1.16 5.15 15.63
N ALA A 41 0.98 5.89 14.53
CA ALA A 41 -0.32 6.10 13.90
C ALA A 41 -0.26 5.96 12.36
N PRO A 42 -0.14 4.73 11.84
CA PRO A 42 -0.19 4.51 10.39
C PRO A 42 -1.56 4.85 9.79
N LEU A 43 -1.56 5.42 8.58
CA LEU A 43 -2.80 5.67 7.83
C LEU A 43 -3.33 4.40 7.17
N GLY A 44 -2.45 3.45 6.88
CA GLY A 44 -2.79 2.17 6.25
C GLY A 44 -1.68 1.64 5.37
N TYR A 45 -2.07 0.88 4.34
CA TYR A 45 -1.14 0.17 3.48
C TYR A 45 -1.43 0.41 2.00
N VAL A 46 -0.38 0.41 1.19
CA VAL A 46 -0.47 0.35 -0.26
C VAL A 46 0.14 -0.94 -0.74
N LEU A 47 -0.60 -1.70 -1.54
CA LEU A 47 -0.15 -2.94 -2.17
C LEU A 47 -0.15 -2.79 -3.69
N SER A 48 0.98 -3.10 -4.33
CA SER A 48 1.03 -3.13 -5.79
C SER A 48 0.47 -4.46 -6.29
N ARG A 49 -0.37 -4.41 -7.32
CA ARG A 49 -0.91 -5.60 -7.99
C ARG A 49 -0.75 -5.47 -9.50
N PRO A 50 -0.31 -6.53 -10.21
CA PRO A 50 -0.37 -6.55 -11.66
C PRO A 50 -1.82 -6.67 -12.14
N GLU A 51 -2.26 -5.74 -12.97
CA GLU A 51 -3.60 -5.70 -13.56
C GLU A 51 -3.55 -5.22 -15.01
N LEU A 52 -4.13 -5.98 -15.94
CA LEU A 52 -4.25 -5.63 -17.37
C LEU A 52 -2.94 -5.13 -17.99
N GLY A 53 -1.81 -5.76 -17.64
CA GLY A 53 -0.48 -5.40 -18.13
C GLY A 53 0.15 -4.15 -17.52
N ARG A 54 -0.44 -3.60 -16.44
CA ARG A 54 0.08 -2.46 -15.67
C ARG A 54 0.12 -2.79 -14.18
N ILE A 55 0.83 -1.99 -13.40
CA ILE A 55 0.80 -2.07 -11.94
C ILE A 55 -0.28 -1.10 -11.44
N ALA A 56 -1.21 -1.60 -10.63
CA ALA A 56 -2.16 -0.82 -9.84
C ALA A 56 -1.71 -0.78 -8.37
N TYR A 57 -2.10 0.27 -7.65
CA TYR A 57 -1.76 0.47 -6.24
C TYR A 57 -3.04 0.49 -5.42
N HIS A 58 -3.24 -0.53 -4.61
CA HIS A 58 -4.43 -0.71 -3.79
C HIS A 58 -4.18 -0.20 -2.38
N CYS A 59 -5.05 0.69 -1.92
CA CYS A 59 -5.04 1.26 -0.59
C CYS A 59 -5.90 0.40 0.34
N TYR A 60 -5.38 0.11 1.52
CA TYR A 60 -6.03 -0.63 2.57
C TYR A 60 -5.94 0.12 3.89
N ALA A 61 -6.96 -0.03 4.74
CA ALA A 61 -6.96 0.56 6.08
C ALA A 61 -5.90 -0.09 6.98
N HIS A 62 -5.51 0.64 8.03
CA HIS A 62 -4.72 0.06 9.11
C HIS A 62 -5.65 -0.64 10.10
N GLY A 63 -5.43 -1.93 10.35
CA GLY A 63 -6.29 -2.73 11.23
C GLY A 63 -7.07 -3.81 10.48
N ARG A 64 -7.74 -4.67 11.25
CA ARG A 64 -8.49 -5.82 10.75
C ARG A 64 -9.99 -5.66 10.94
N ASP A 65 -10.74 -6.06 9.94
CA ASP A 65 -12.18 -6.27 10.06
C ASP A 65 -12.49 -7.56 10.85
N ASP A 66 -13.76 -7.82 11.08
CA ASP A 66 -14.24 -9.00 11.81
C ASP A 66 -13.92 -10.33 11.11
N ALA A 67 -13.58 -10.30 9.82
CA ALA A 67 -13.11 -11.47 9.07
C ALA A 67 -11.57 -11.64 9.12
N GLY A 68 -10.86 -10.76 9.84
CA GLY A 68 -9.40 -10.75 9.92
C GLY A 68 -8.71 -10.14 8.69
N GLY A 69 -9.49 -9.61 7.74
CA GLY A 69 -9.00 -8.95 6.54
C GLY A 69 -8.59 -7.51 6.82
N ARG A 70 -7.66 -6.96 6.02
CA ARG A 70 -7.49 -5.50 5.96
C ARG A 70 -8.56 -4.94 5.02
N PRO A 71 -9.40 -3.99 5.46
CA PRO A 71 -10.41 -3.39 4.60
C PRO A 71 -9.80 -2.75 3.37
N TRP A 72 -10.32 -3.09 2.19
CA TRP A 72 -9.97 -2.44 0.94
C TRP A 72 -10.64 -1.06 0.87
N LEU A 73 -9.89 -0.05 0.42
CA LEU A 73 -10.38 1.33 0.37
C LEU A 73 -10.52 1.83 -1.05
N ARG A 74 -9.43 1.74 -1.82
CA ARG A 74 -9.34 2.41 -3.12
C ARG A 74 -8.25 1.80 -3.98
N ARG A 75 -8.39 1.97 -5.29
CA ARG A 75 -7.34 1.68 -6.28
C ARG A 75 -6.85 2.98 -6.91
N GLU A 76 -5.53 3.09 -7.07
CA GLU A 76 -4.85 4.21 -7.70
C GLU A 76 -3.85 3.77 -8.78
N GLY A 77 -3.52 4.70 -9.69
CA GLY A 77 -2.62 4.45 -10.82
C GLY A 77 -1.13 4.55 -10.50
N SER A 78 -0.77 5.10 -9.35
CA SER A 78 0.63 5.26 -8.91
C SER A 78 0.75 5.23 -7.38
N LEU A 79 1.95 4.93 -6.86
CA LEU A 79 2.23 5.02 -5.42
C LEU A 79 2.00 6.46 -4.91
N ASN A 80 2.42 7.47 -5.68
CA ASN A 80 2.23 8.87 -5.31
C ASN A 80 0.75 9.23 -5.17
N SER A 81 -0.09 8.82 -6.13
CA SER A 81 -1.54 9.05 -6.08
C SER A 81 -2.20 8.33 -4.91
N ALA A 82 -1.80 7.09 -4.63
CA ALA A 82 -2.26 6.33 -3.47
C ALA A 82 -1.95 7.05 -2.16
N VAL A 83 -0.69 7.47 -1.97
CA VAL A 83 -0.27 8.18 -0.75
C VAL A 83 -0.96 9.53 -0.63
N ALA A 84 -1.06 10.30 -1.71
CA ALA A 84 -1.77 11.58 -1.71
C ALA A 84 -3.23 11.41 -1.29
N TRP A 85 -3.93 10.41 -1.82
CA TRP A 85 -5.31 10.12 -1.41
C TRP A 85 -5.41 9.78 0.08
N MET A 86 -4.54 8.92 0.60
CA MET A 86 -4.55 8.55 2.02
C MET A 86 -4.28 9.73 2.95
N ILE A 87 -3.39 10.65 2.57
CA ILE A 87 -3.13 11.88 3.33
C ILE A 87 -4.33 12.82 3.30
N GLN A 88 -4.98 12.97 2.15
CA GLN A 88 -6.17 13.82 2.01
C GLN A 88 -7.35 13.31 2.85
N HIS A 89 -7.39 12.01 3.15
CA HIS A 89 -8.48 11.36 3.92
C HIS A 89 -8.01 10.90 5.31
N GLU A 90 -6.93 11.48 5.84
CA GLU A 90 -6.29 11.06 7.11
C GLU A 90 -7.28 10.99 8.28
N ALA A 91 -8.18 11.98 8.42
CA ALA A 91 -9.17 11.99 9.48
C ALA A 91 -10.18 10.83 9.39
N GLU A 92 -10.66 10.52 8.18
CA GLU A 92 -11.58 9.41 7.93
C GLU A 92 -10.91 8.06 8.17
N LEU A 93 -9.65 7.93 7.74
CA LEU A 93 -8.85 6.72 7.96
C LEU A 93 -8.56 6.51 9.44
N SER A 94 -8.24 7.56 10.19
CA SER A 94 -8.05 7.49 11.65
C SER A 94 -9.33 7.03 12.36
N ALA A 95 -10.48 7.60 12.01
CA ALA A 95 -11.77 7.20 12.55
C ALA A 95 -12.17 5.76 12.16
N LEU A 96 -11.76 5.29 10.99
CA LEU A 96 -11.91 3.90 10.59
C LEU A 96 -11.02 2.97 11.42
N THR A 97 -9.72 3.28 11.53
CA THR A 97 -8.76 2.52 12.33
C THR A 97 -9.23 2.36 13.78
N GLY A 98 -9.79 3.40 14.39
CA GLY A 98 -10.34 3.33 15.75
C GLY A 98 -11.52 2.36 15.93
N ARG A 99 -12.11 1.85 14.85
CA ARG A 99 -13.19 0.85 14.85
C ARG A 99 -12.73 -0.54 14.43
N LEU A 100 -11.47 -0.69 13.99
CA LEU A 100 -10.91 -1.96 13.53
C LEU A 100 -10.14 -2.65 14.66
N HIS A 101 -9.98 -3.96 14.54
CA HIS A 101 -9.07 -4.72 15.39
C HIS A 101 -7.62 -4.31 15.07
N PRO A 102 -6.71 -4.29 16.05
CA PRO A 102 -5.33 -3.91 15.83
C PRO A 102 -4.63 -4.88 14.86
N GLU A 103 -3.58 -4.39 14.20
CA GLU A 103 -2.70 -5.26 13.42
C GLU A 103 -1.93 -6.20 14.36
N PRO A 104 -1.87 -7.51 14.06
CA PRO A 104 -1.17 -8.46 14.91
C PRO A 104 0.36 -8.32 14.81
N ASP A 105 0.85 -7.93 13.63
CA ASP A 105 2.28 -7.82 13.34
C ASP A 105 2.70 -6.35 13.32
N GLU A 106 3.80 -6.05 14.03
CA GLU A 106 4.44 -4.75 13.92
C GLU A 106 5.07 -4.59 12.53
N TRP A 107 4.92 -3.39 11.96
CA TRP A 107 5.64 -3.09 10.73
C TRP A 107 7.15 -2.96 11.03
N PRO A 108 8.02 -3.66 10.29
CA PRO A 108 9.46 -3.61 10.50
C PRO A 108 10.01 -2.18 10.37
N SER A 109 11.07 -1.90 11.11
CA SER A 109 11.73 -0.59 11.19
C SER A 109 12.47 -0.24 9.90
#